data_AF-A0A167BX28-F1
#
_entry.id   AF-A0A167BX28-F1
#
_cell.length_a   1.000
_cell.length_b   1.000
_cell.length_c   1.000
_cell.angle_alpha   90.00
_cell.angle_beta   90.00
_cell.angle_gamma   90.00
#
_symmetry.space_group_name_H-M   'P 1'
#
loop_
_entity.id
_entity.type
_entity.pdbx_description
1 polymer ?
#
loop_
_entity_poly.entity_id
_entity_poly.type
_entity_poly.pdbx_seq_one_letter_code
_entity_poly.pdbx_strand_id
1 'polypeptide(L)'
;MFFSVGERGHSAVEFYCFGSGLFMVNAFNDSTVQHSYAYFGIEEKLVAMNETKIQPHWWSKTLAGLFAGFFLSMGIVGIFAWLGPDGLTLQISEEQRLWKTQFNMWIITPIWLTILSFVYLFKTGKQAWTWLGGLACLTITIVAGLRGVL
;
A
#
# COMPACT_ATOMS: atom_id res chain seq x y z
N MET A 1 0.92 -12.80 -43.00
CA MET A 1 0.98 -14.20 -43.47
C MET A 1 2.44 -14.48 -43.78
N PHE A 2 3.11 -15.28 -42.95
CA PHE A 2 4.54 -15.58 -43.08
C PHE A 2 4.71 -16.72 -44.07
N PHE A 3 5.53 -16.53 -45.11
CA PHE A 3 5.95 -17.59 -46.01
C PHE A 3 7.42 -17.86 -45.75
N SER A 4 7.73 -18.99 -45.11
CA SER A 4 9.10 -19.49 -44.97
C SER A 4 9.31 -20.57 -46.03
N VAL A 5 10.15 -20.29 -47.04
CA VAL A 5 10.59 -21.29 -48.02
C VAL A 5 11.99 -21.76 -47.61
N GLY A 6 12.11 -23.07 -47.45
CA GLY A 6 13.36 -23.74 -47.05
C GLY A 6 14.48 -23.67 -48.08
N GLU A 7 15.67 -23.51 -47.51
CA GLU A 7 17.06 -23.50 -47.96
C GLU A 7 17.47 -23.97 -49.38
N ARG A 8 18.46 -23.25 -49.94
CA ARG A 8 19.64 -23.84 -50.60
C ARG A 8 20.83 -22.88 -50.59
N GLY A 9 21.88 -23.24 -49.85
CA GLY A 9 23.27 -22.80 -50.06
C GLY A 9 23.60 -21.31 -49.81
N HIS A 10 24.24 -21.05 -48.67
CA HIS A 10 25.12 -19.90 -48.41
C HIS A 10 24.56 -18.46 -48.39
N SER A 11 23.25 -18.21 -48.51
CA SER A 11 22.71 -16.86 -48.26
C SER A 11 21.24 -16.90 -47.85
N ALA A 12 20.95 -16.59 -46.58
CA ALA A 12 19.59 -16.39 -46.09
C ALA A 12 19.11 -15.00 -46.51
N VAL A 13 18.18 -14.95 -47.47
CA VAL A 13 17.54 -13.71 -47.93
C VAL A 13 16.12 -13.70 -47.38
N GLU A 14 15.85 -12.85 -46.39
CA GLU A 14 14.50 -12.67 -45.86
C GLU A 14 13.76 -11.59 -46.64
N PHE A 15 12.57 -11.91 -47.14
CA PHE A 15 11.71 -10.97 -47.86
C PHE A 15 10.59 -10.47 -46.94
N TYR A 16 10.67 -9.20 -46.55
CA TYR A 16 9.59 -8.54 -45.79
C TYR A 16 8.71 -7.74 -46.75
N CYS A 17 7.42 -8.09 -46.83
CA CYS A 17 6.43 -7.35 -47.61
C CYS A 17 5.68 -6.37 -46.68
N PHE A 18 6.06 -5.10 -46.72
CA PHE A 18 5.34 -4.01 -46.06
C PHE A 18 5.02 -2.94 -47.12
N GLY A 19 3.75 -2.86 -47.54
CA GLY A 19 3.21 -1.77 -48.37
C GLY A 19 3.92 -1.54 -49.71
N SER A 20 3.50 -2.25 -50.76
CA SER A 20 3.72 -1.93 -52.20
C SER A 20 5.17 -1.70 -52.71
N GLY A 21 6.20 -2.03 -51.92
CA GLY A 21 7.60 -1.99 -52.36
C GLY A 21 8.35 -3.25 -51.95
N LEU A 22 9.00 -3.91 -52.91
CA LEU A 22 9.94 -5.00 -52.65
C LEU A 22 11.32 -4.38 -52.40
N PHE A 23 11.67 -4.15 -51.14
CA PHE A 23 13.00 -3.64 -50.77
C PHE A 23 13.96 -4.79 -50.45
N MET A 24 15.09 -4.82 -51.15
CA MET A 24 16.18 -5.78 -50.94
C MET A 24 17.15 -5.17 -49.93
N VAL A 25 17.12 -5.62 -48.67
CA VAL A 25 18.02 -5.11 -47.62
C VAL A 25 19.01 -6.20 -47.22
N ASN A 26 20.29 -5.97 -47.50
CA ASN A 26 21.38 -6.80 -47.01
C ASN A 26 21.66 -6.41 -45.56
N ALA A 27 21.11 -7.15 -44.59
CA ALA A 27 21.22 -6.84 -43.16
C ALA A 27 22.66 -6.85 -42.60
N PHE A 28 23.63 -7.34 -43.37
CA PHE A 28 24.99 -7.60 -42.87
C PHE A 28 26.02 -6.50 -43.17
N ASN A 29 25.80 -5.62 -44.16
CA ASN A 29 26.84 -4.68 -44.62
C ASN A 29 26.39 -3.21 -44.69
N ASP A 30 25.22 -2.88 -44.16
CA ASP A 30 24.70 -1.52 -44.16
C ASP A 30 24.78 -0.94 -42.74
N SER A 31 25.70 0.00 -42.56
CA SER A 31 25.98 0.66 -41.27
C SER A 31 24.75 1.40 -40.72
N THR A 32 23.83 1.82 -41.57
CA THR A 32 22.58 2.50 -41.17
C THR A 32 21.63 1.58 -40.39
N VAL A 33 21.62 0.29 -40.75
CA VAL A 33 20.76 -0.71 -40.12
C VAL A 33 21.34 -1.13 -38.76
N GLN A 34 22.67 -1.29 -38.66
CA GLN A 34 23.37 -1.53 -37.40
C GLN A 34 23.14 -0.41 -36.37
N HIS A 35 23.17 0.86 -36.81
CA HIS A 35 22.84 1.98 -35.94
C HIS A 35 21.39 1.91 -35.45
N SER A 36 20.44 1.53 -36.31
CA SER A 36 19.02 1.42 -35.95
C SER A 36 18.74 0.32 -34.92
N TYR A 37 19.40 -0.85 -35.01
CA TYR A 37 19.30 -1.90 -33.98
C TYR A 37 19.95 -1.50 -32.65
N ALA A 38 21.04 -0.73 -32.69
CA ALA A 38 21.67 -0.20 -31.48
C ALA A 38 20.74 0.78 -30.75
N TYR A 39 20.07 1.70 -31.46
CA TYR A 39 19.07 2.59 -30.86
C TYR A 39 17.87 1.80 -30.33
N PHE A 40 17.35 0.81 -31.06
CA PHE A 40 16.23 -0.02 -30.61
C PHE A 40 16.56 -0.81 -29.33
N GLY A 41 17.77 -1.39 -29.25
CA GLY A 41 18.22 -2.09 -28.04
C GLY A 41 18.54 -1.18 -26.86
N ILE A 42 18.88 0.09 -27.11
CA ILE A 42 19.05 1.10 -26.06
C ILE A 42 17.69 1.57 -25.53
N GLU A 43 16.71 1.82 -26.40
CA GLU A 43 15.33 2.17 -26.01
C GLU A 43 14.68 1.04 -25.20
N GLU A 44 14.85 -0.22 -25.59
CA GLU A 44 14.35 -1.37 -24.82
C GLU A 44 14.96 -1.41 -23.40
N LYS A 45 16.28 -1.14 -23.29
CA LYS A 45 16.96 -1.06 -22.00
C LYS A 45 16.53 0.16 -21.18
N LEU A 46 16.30 1.31 -21.81
CA LEU A 46 15.85 2.53 -21.13
C LEU A 46 14.42 2.38 -20.60
N VAL A 47 13.52 1.75 -21.38
CA VAL A 47 12.15 1.44 -20.96
C VAL A 47 12.15 0.40 -19.84
N ALA A 48 13.00 -0.63 -19.91
CA ALA A 48 13.15 -1.62 -18.84
C ALA A 48 13.80 -1.04 -17.57
N MET A 49 14.72 -0.08 -17.68
CA MET A 49 15.35 0.58 -16.52
C MET A 49 14.40 1.58 -15.82
N ASN A 50 13.38 2.07 -16.51
CA ASN A 50 12.38 2.99 -15.98
C ASN A 50 11.18 2.28 -15.30
N GLU A 51 11.27 0.96 -15.09
CA GLU A 51 10.41 0.23 -14.15
C GLU A 51 10.75 0.66 -12.71
N THR A 52 10.27 1.84 -12.31
CA THR A 52 10.26 2.25 -10.91
C THR A 52 9.44 1.24 -10.14
N LYS A 53 10.12 0.29 -9.49
CA LYS A 53 9.50 -0.76 -8.68
C LYS A 53 8.60 -0.13 -7.62
N ILE A 54 7.31 -0.05 -7.91
CA ILE A 54 6.27 0.50 -7.02
C ILE A 54 6.28 -0.38 -5.76
N GLN A 55 6.96 0.08 -4.72
CA GLN A 55 6.96 -0.63 -3.44
C GLN A 55 5.55 -0.48 -2.85
N PRO A 56 4.82 -1.57 -2.58
CA PRO A 56 3.46 -1.52 -2.03
C PRO A 56 3.50 -1.11 -0.56
N HIS A 57 3.73 0.17 -0.29
CA HIS A 57 3.72 0.73 1.06
C HIS A 57 2.32 0.72 1.70
N TRP A 58 1.28 0.46 0.90
CA TRP A 58 -0.12 0.53 1.32
C TRP A 58 -0.46 -0.56 2.33
N TRP A 59 0.10 -1.76 2.19
CA TRP A 59 -0.07 -2.84 3.16
C TRP A 59 0.45 -2.46 4.55
N SER A 60 1.63 -1.85 4.61
CA SER A 60 2.22 -1.39 5.87
C SER A 60 1.37 -0.32 6.55
N LYS A 61 0.73 0.57 5.78
CA LYS A 61 -0.21 1.57 6.29
C LYS A 61 -1.47 0.89 6.83
N THR A 62 -2.10 0.01 6.07
CA THR A 62 -3.29 -0.72 6.52
C THR A 62 -3.02 -1.52 7.79
N LEU A 63 -1.89 -2.23 7.87
CA LEU A 63 -1.48 -2.97 9.07
C LEU A 63 -1.24 -2.05 10.28
N ALA A 64 -0.64 -0.87 10.07
CA ALA A 64 -0.46 0.12 11.13
C ALA A 64 -1.81 0.60 11.68
N GLY A 65 -2.75 0.96 10.78
CA GLY A 65 -4.09 1.38 11.18
C GLY A 65 -4.91 0.27 11.82
N LEU A 66 -4.78 -0.96 11.33
CA LEU A 66 -5.50 -2.10 11.87
C LEU A 66 -5.03 -2.40 13.29
N PHE A 67 -3.74 -2.62 13.49
CA PHE A 67 -3.21 -3.00 14.81
C PHE A 67 -3.04 -1.80 15.73
N ALA A 68 -2.21 -0.82 15.37
CA ALA A 68 -1.96 0.32 16.24
C ALA A 68 -3.21 1.20 16.41
N GLY A 69 -4.05 1.31 15.38
CA GLY A 69 -5.32 2.03 15.48
C GLY A 69 -6.35 1.30 16.33
N PHE A 70 -6.37 -0.04 16.35
CA PHE A 70 -7.23 -0.80 17.26
C PHE A 70 -6.83 -0.58 18.72
N PHE A 71 -5.53 -0.68 19.03
CA PHE A 71 -5.04 -0.39 20.39
C PHE A 71 -5.31 1.05 20.82
N LEU A 72 -5.12 2.02 19.90
CA LEU A 72 -5.45 3.42 20.16
C LEU A 72 -6.93 3.61 20.46
N SER A 73 -7.82 3.00 19.68
CA SER A 73 -9.27 3.08 19.89
C SER A 73 -9.67 2.50 21.25
N MET A 74 -9.09 1.36 21.63
CA MET A 74 -9.31 0.75 22.95
C MET A 74 -8.82 1.66 24.08
N GLY A 75 -7.67 2.32 23.91
CA GLY A 75 -7.15 3.30 24.87
C GLY A 75 -8.07 4.50 25.05
N ILE A 76 -8.53 5.10 23.94
CA ILE A 76 -9.46 6.24 23.96
C ILE A 76 -10.76 5.88 24.67
N VAL A 77 -11.38 4.75 24.31
CA VAL A 77 -12.63 4.29 24.93
C VAL A 77 -12.42 3.93 26.40
N GLY A 78 -11.26 3.37 26.75
CA GLY A 78 -10.84 3.16 28.13
C GLY A 78 -10.79 4.46 28.93
N ILE A 79 -10.19 5.52 28.40
CA ILE A 79 -10.17 6.84 29.04
C ILE A 79 -11.60 7.34 29.29
N PHE A 80 -12.50 7.23 28.30
CA PHE A 80 -13.92 7.59 28.47
C PHE A 80 -14.64 6.74 29.51
N ALA A 81 -14.31 5.45 29.62
CA ALA A 81 -14.88 4.56 30.62
C ALA A 81 -14.47 4.94 32.05
N TRP A 82 -13.24 5.40 32.26
CA TRP A 82 -12.71 5.77 33.57
C TRP A 82 -12.97 7.24 33.97
N LEU A 83 -12.95 8.18 33.01
CA LEU A 83 -13.28 9.60 33.24
C LEU A 83 -14.78 9.90 33.17
N GLY A 84 -15.61 8.90 32.83
CA GLY A 84 -17.05 9.05 32.76
C GLY A 84 -17.66 9.35 34.15
N PRO A 85 -18.77 10.12 34.24
CA PRO A 85 -19.36 10.64 35.48
C PRO A 85 -19.66 9.61 36.60
N ASP A 86 -19.69 8.32 36.29
CA ASP A 86 -20.09 7.26 37.23
C ASP A 86 -18.94 6.34 37.68
N GLY A 87 -17.73 6.43 37.11
CA GLY A 87 -16.68 5.42 37.33
C GLY A 87 -17.16 3.97 37.11
N LEU A 88 -16.30 2.97 37.32
CA LEU A 88 -16.76 1.57 37.44
C LEU A 88 -17.08 1.20 38.90
N THR A 89 -16.95 2.15 39.83
CA THR A 89 -16.97 1.93 41.28
C THR A 89 -18.24 2.44 41.97
N LEU A 90 -19.07 3.25 41.30
CA LEU A 90 -20.37 3.62 41.83
C LEU A 90 -21.37 2.48 41.58
N GLN A 91 -22.25 2.21 42.55
CA GLN A 91 -23.34 1.24 42.40
C GLN A 91 -24.34 1.76 41.36
N ILE A 92 -24.09 1.44 40.10
CA ILE A 92 -24.96 1.81 38.99
C ILE A 92 -26.08 0.77 38.86
N SER A 93 -27.31 1.23 38.61
CA SER A 93 -28.44 0.34 38.29
C SER A 93 -28.12 -0.57 37.10
N GLU A 94 -28.63 -1.80 37.13
CA GLU A 94 -28.43 -2.84 36.10
C GLU A 94 -28.67 -2.34 34.66
N GLU A 95 -29.73 -1.54 34.45
CA GLU A 95 -30.03 -0.96 33.13
C GLU A 95 -28.95 0.02 32.63
N GLN A 96 -28.40 0.84 33.52
CA GLN A 96 -27.39 1.84 33.16
C GLN A 96 -26.06 1.18 32.78
N ARG A 97 -25.71 0.07 33.45
CA ARG A 97 -24.53 -0.73 33.12
C ARG A 97 -24.66 -1.37 31.73
N LEU A 98 -25.84 -1.88 31.40
CA LEU A 98 -26.12 -2.44 30.07
C LEU A 98 -25.93 -1.37 28.99
N TRP A 99 -26.56 -0.20 29.14
CA TRP A 99 -26.48 0.86 28.12
C TRP A 99 -25.06 1.42 27.96
N LYS A 100 -24.31 1.64 29.06
CA LYS A 100 -22.89 2.03 28.98
C LYS A 100 -22.03 1.00 28.24
N THR A 101 -22.22 -0.28 28.52
CA THR A 101 -21.44 -1.35 27.88
C THR A 101 -21.74 -1.43 26.39
N GLN A 102 -23.02 -1.34 26.01
CA GLN A 102 -23.44 -1.31 24.61
C GLN A 102 -22.90 -0.06 23.91
N PHE A 103 -23.01 1.11 24.52
CA PHE A 103 -22.45 2.35 23.97
C PHE A 103 -20.94 2.26 23.76
N ASN A 104 -20.19 1.76 24.74
CA ASN A 104 -18.75 1.56 24.61
C ASN A 104 -18.40 0.58 23.49
N MET A 105 -19.13 -0.54 23.38
CA MET A 105 -18.94 -1.50 22.27
C MET A 105 -19.17 -0.84 20.91
N TRP A 106 -20.23 -0.06 20.78
CA TRP A 106 -20.63 0.56 19.51
C TRP A 106 -19.76 1.74 19.10
N ILE A 107 -19.17 2.48 20.05
CA ILE A 107 -18.33 3.65 19.74
C ILE A 107 -16.89 3.27 19.37
N ILE A 108 -16.41 2.07 19.74
CA ILE A 108 -15.10 1.55 19.33
C ILE A 108 -15.00 1.48 17.80
N THR A 109 -16.00 0.90 17.12
CA THR A 109 -15.98 0.71 15.67
C THR A 109 -15.85 2.01 14.86
N PRO A 110 -16.67 3.06 15.07
CA PRO A 110 -16.55 4.31 14.33
C PRO A 110 -15.25 5.06 14.64
N ILE A 111 -14.75 5.02 15.88
CA ILE A 111 -13.45 5.60 16.23
C ILE A 111 -12.34 4.87 15.47
N TRP A 112 -12.36 3.54 15.47
CA TRP A 112 -11.37 2.73 14.78
C TRP A 112 -11.36 2.95 13.26
N LEU A 113 -12.54 3.01 12.62
CA LEU A 113 -12.67 3.32 11.19
C LEU A 113 -12.17 4.73 10.85
N THR A 114 -12.42 5.69 11.73
CA THR A 114 -11.92 7.07 11.56
C THR A 114 -10.39 7.09 11.59
N ILE A 115 -9.76 6.39 12.54
CA ILE A 115 -8.30 6.25 12.62
C ILE A 115 -7.75 5.55 11.36
N LEU A 116 -8.41 4.47 10.90
CA LEU A 116 -8.05 3.78 9.65
C LEU A 116 -8.06 4.72 8.44
N SER A 117 -9.02 5.64 8.36
CA SER A 117 -9.07 6.66 7.31
C SER A 117 -7.88 7.63 7.41
N PHE A 118 -7.59 8.14 8.61
CA PHE A 118 -6.48 9.07 8.84
C PHE A 118 -5.09 8.49 8.52
N VAL A 119 -4.93 7.16 8.61
CA VAL A 119 -3.66 6.49 8.30
C VAL A 119 -3.23 6.69 6.85
N TYR A 120 -4.18 6.88 5.93
CA TYR A 120 -3.87 7.17 4.53
C TYR A 120 -3.38 8.61 4.28
N LEU A 121 -3.55 9.51 5.25
CA LEU A 121 -3.00 10.87 5.20
C LEU A 121 -1.46 10.88 5.35
N PHE A 122 -0.87 9.83 5.93
CA PHE A 122 0.58 9.74 6.09
C PHE A 122 1.29 9.36 4.79
N LYS A 123 2.39 10.07 4.49
CA LYS A 123 3.20 9.82 3.29
C LYS A 123 3.87 8.44 3.31
N THR A 124 4.35 7.97 4.48
CA THR A 124 5.09 6.71 4.60
C THR A 124 4.50 5.77 5.66
N GLY A 125 4.70 4.45 5.50
CA GLY A 125 4.25 3.45 6.48
C GLY A 125 4.98 3.56 7.83
N LYS A 126 6.28 3.90 7.83
CA LYS A 126 7.06 4.12 9.06
C LYS A 126 6.49 5.26 9.89
N GLN A 127 6.13 6.37 9.25
CA GLN A 127 5.51 7.52 9.92
C GLN A 127 4.18 7.12 10.57
N ALA A 128 3.34 6.35 9.87
CA ALA A 128 2.08 5.85 10.41
C ALA A 128 2.30 5.00 11.68
N TRP A 129 3.27 4.09 11.67
CA TRP A 129 3.64 3.28 12.84
C TRP A 129 4.14 4.13 14.01
N THR A 130 5.01 5.11 13.78
CA THR A 130 5.54 5.95 14.86
C THR A 130 4.45 6.82 15.49
N TRP A 131 3.55 7.39 14.68
CA TRP A 131 2.48 8.25 15.17
C TRP A 131 1.38 7.45 15.87
N LEU A 132 0.83 6.42 15.22
CA LEU A 132 -0.22 5.61 15.83
C LEU A 132 0.31 4.81 17.02
N GLY A 133 1.52 4.25 16.93
CA GLY A 133 2.14 3.53 18.04
C GLY A 133 2.43 4.44 19.23
N GLY A 134 2.93 5.65 18.98
CA GLY A 134 3.18 6.66 20.02
C GLY A 134 1.89 7.09 20.71
N LEU A 135 0.84 7.39 19.95
CA LEU A 135 -0.47 7.74 20.49
C LEU A 135 -1.10 6.57 21.25
N ALA A 136 -1.01 5.34 20.73
CA ALA A 136 -1.54 4.15 21.39
C ALA A 136 -0.86 3.95 22.75
N CYS A 137 0.48 4.02 22.80
CA CYS A 137 1.24 3.92 24.04
C CYS A 137 0.82 5.01 25.04
N LEU A 138 0.72 6.27 24.59
CA LEU A 138 0.28 7.39 25.43
C LEU A 138 -1.10 7.17 26.04
N THR A 139 -2.09 6.74 25.23
CA THR A 139 -3.45 6.47 25.76
C THR A 139 -3.47 5.33 26.77
N ILE A 140 -2.70 4.26 26.53
CA ILE A 140 -2.58 3.14 27.47
C ILE A 140 -1.90 3.59 28.77
N THR A 141 -0.84 4.40 28.69
CA THR A 141 -0.18 4.97 29.87
C THR A 141 -1.14 5.83 30.69
N ILE A 142 -1.96 6.65 30.04
CA ILE A 142 -2.99 7.45 30.73
C ILE A 142 -3.99 6.54 31.45
N VAL A 143 -4.53 5.52 30.77
CA VAL A 143 -5.47 4.58 31.40
C VAL A 143 -4.81 3.84 32.57
N ALA A 144 -3.57 3.39 32.42
CA ALA A 144 -2.83 2.72 33.49
C ALA A 144 -2.59 3.66 34.68
N GLY A 145 -2.24 4.92 34.42
CA GLY A 145 -2.09 5.95 35.46
C GLY A 145 -3.39 6.24 36.18
N LEU A 146 -4.51 6.43 35.45
CA LEU A 146 -5.84 6.64 36.03
C LEU A 146 -6.25 5.46 36.92
N ARG A 147 -5.98 4.22 36.48
CA ARG A 147 -6.25 3.01 37.27
C ARG A 147 -5.35 2.82 38.49
N GLY A 148 -4.17 3.44 38.50
CA GLY A 148 -3.26 3.39 39.66
C GLY A 148 -3.55 4.47 40.70
N VAL A 149 -4.28 5.52 40.33
CA VAL A 149 -4.61 6.67 41.19
C VAL A 149 -6.01 6.56 41.82
N LEU A 150 -6.96 5.91 41.13
CA LEU A 150 -8.34 5.65 41.59
C LEU A 150 -8.47 4.30 42.29
#